data_AF-A0A0Q8IQX4-F1
#
_entry.id   AF-A0A0Q8IQX4-F1
#
_cell.length_a   1.000
_cell.length_b   1.000
_cell.length_c   1.000
_cell.angle_alpha   90.00
_cell.angle_beta   90.00
_cell.angle_gamma   90.00
#
_symmetry.space_group_name_H-M   'P 1'
#
loop_
_entity.id
_entity.type
_entity.pdbx_description
1 polymer ?
#
loop_
_entity_poly.entity_id
_entity_poly.type
_entity_poly.pdbx_seq_one_letter_code
_entity_poly.pdbx_strand_id
1 'polypeptide(L)'
;MMRVLAVCCLAALTAACSKTPETPAAQAPAATAPAAKPAQAAEAPAPATPTATVATTQYALPFTSQAEEGAPDDPRIVRWGEGPCGATPYARVTSIPLDDKSLLADYVVEFDKTGRELRRWGKPYEADVIGLEGDWLRVRAKDSDEKSHEFRIDVAGRIEAVADKAQPLADRSKMIDCPKLPTFAESDYEQCYDVTDAAGAQRRLAYEGVCA
;
A
#
# COMPACT_ATOMS: atom_id res chain seq x y z
N MET A 1 -24.05 -43.39 -5.87
CA MET A 1 -23.26 -44.52 -6.38
C MET A 1 -21.80 -44.11 -6.44
N MET A 2 -20.95 -44.86 -5.74
CA MET A 2 -19.51 -44.69 -5.55
C MET A 2 -18.71 -44.61 -6.87
N ARG A 3 -17.60 -43.85 -6.85
CA ARG A 3 -16.26 -44.43 -6.99
C ARG A 3 -15.17 -43.48 -6.49
N VAL A 4 -14.56 -43.93 -5.40
CA VAL A 4 -13.28 -43.49 -4.82
C VAL A 4 -12.15 -44.12 -5.65
N LEU A 5 -11.05 -43.40 -5.85
CA LEU A 5 -9.74 -43.99 -6.16
C LEU A 5 -8.65 -43.13 -5.52
N ALA A 6 -8.11 -43.65 -4.42
CA ALA A 6 -6.85 -43.26 -3.82
C ALA A 6 -5.74 -44.14 -4.40
N VAL A 7 -4.55 -43.59 -4.67
CA VAL A 7 -3.31 -44.36 -4.82
C VAL A 7 -2.20 -43.65 -4.05
N CYS A 8 -1.56 -44.44 -3.19
CA CYS A 8 -0.50 -44.13 -2.24
C CYS A 8 0.91 -44.19 -2.87
N CYS A 9 1.82 -43.45 -2.21
CA CYS A 9 3.23 -43.75 -1.88
C CYS A 9 4.26 -44.12 -2.96
N LEU A 10 5.45 -43.49 -2.87
CA LEU A 10 6.77 -44.09 -2.59
C LEU A 10 7.82 -42.94 -2.47
N ALA A 11 8.45 -42.72 -1.31
CA ALA A 11 9.82 -43.15 -0.91
C ALA A 11 10.97 -42.51 -1.74
N ALA A 12 11.81 -41.58 -1.24
CA ALA A 12 12.91 -41.66 -0.26
C ALA A 12 14.32 -41.95 -0.88
N LEU A 13 15.38 -41.44 -0.20
CA LEU A 13 16.84 -41.66 -0.37
C LEU A 13 17.54 -40.81 -1.49
N THR A 14 18.77 -40.25 -1.40
CA THR A 14 19.91 -40.33 -0.45
C THR A 14 21.05 -39.36 -0.87
N ALA A 15 21.92 -39.00 0.11
CA ALA A 15 23.40 -38.85 0.00
C ALA A 15 24.01 -37.67 -0.80
N ALA A 16 25.21 -37.12 -0.53
CA ALA A 16 26.18 -37.16 0.57
C ALA A 16 27.36 -36.19 0.24
N CYS A 17 28.01 -35.70 1.30
CA CYS A 17 29.45 -35.42 1.49
C CYS A 17 30.30 -34.59 0.47
N SER A 18 30.62 -33.38 0.92
CA SER A 18 31.95 -32.76 1.13
C SER A 18 33.22 -33.43 0.57
N LYS A 19 34.05 -32.63 -0.11
CA LYS A 19 35.52 -32.73 -0.29
C LYS A 19 36.05 -31.35 -0.69
N THR A 20 37.23 -30.83 -0.35
CA THR A 20 38.33 -31.07 0.61
C THR A 20 39.21 -29.80 0.47
N PRO A 21 39.81 -29.26 1.55
CA PRO A 21 40.68 -28.08 1.46
C PRO A 21 42.10 -28.47 1.05
N GLU A 22 42.74 -27.67 0.18
CA GLU A 22 44.18 -27.75 -0.07
C GLU A 22 44.92 -26.69 0.75
N THR A 23 45.88 -27.13 1.54
CA THR A 23 47.00 -26.32 2.02
C THR A 23 48.25 -27.19 1.94
N PRO A 24 49.29 -26.69 1.29
CA PRO A 24 50.65 -26.85 1.79
C PRO A 24 51.43 -25.51 1.66
N ALA A 25 52.50 -25.23 2.38
CA ALA A 25 53.17 -25.83 3.52
C ALA A 25 54.08 -24.76 4.13
N ALA A 26 54.52 -25.07 5.34
CA ALA A 26 55.38 -24.31 6.25
C ALA A 26 56.64 -23.66 5.65
N GLN A 27 56.97 -22.49 6.19
CA GLN A 27 58.36 -22.06 6.43
C GLN A 27 58.48 -21.43 7.82
N ALA A 28 59.49 -21.84 8.57
CA ALA A 28 59.97 -21.25 9.82
C ALA A 28 61.48 -21.52 9.90
N PRO A 29 62.26 -20.87 10.78
CA PRO A 29 62.08 -19.58 11.47
C PRO A 29 63.32 -18.66 11.34
N ALA A 30 63.20 -17.36 11.67
CA ALA A 30 64.38 -16.61 12.14
C ALA A 30 64.00 -15.36 12.97
N ALA A 31 64.62 -15.32 14.16
CA ALA A 31 65.10 -14.17 14.91
C ALA A 31 64.14 -13.04 15.32
N THR A 32 63.87 -13.03 16.63
CA THR A 32 63.29 -11.97 17.44
C THR A 32 64.11 -10.66 17.37
N ALA A 33 63.44 -9.54 17.13
CA ALA A 33 63.95 -8.20 17.43
C ALA A 33 62.86 -7.39 18.17
N PRO A 34 63.23 -6.40 19.00
CA PRO A 34 62.37 -5.87 20.05
C PRO A 34 61.22 -5.00 19.52
N ALA A 35 60.08 -5.07 20.20
CA ALA A 35 58.90 -4.28 19.93
C ALA A 35 59.19 -2.77 19.97
N ALA A 36 59.15 -2.14 18.79
CA ALA A 36 58.94 -0.70 18.68
C ALA A 36 57.44 -0.42 18.85
N LYS A 37 57.10 0.42 19.83
CA LYS A 37 55.73 0.91 20.07
C LYS A 37 55.21 1.57 18.77
N PRO A 38 54.06 1.16 18.21
CA PRO A 38 53.49 1.86 17.07
C PRO A 38 53.16 3.29 17.47
N ALA A 39 53.69 4.26 16.71
CA ALA A 39 53.20 5.62 16.74
C ALA A 39 51.72 5.59 16.33
N GLN A 40 50.88 6.16 17.18
CA GLN A 40 49.44 6.29 16.92
C GLN A 40 49.27 7.18 15.69
N ALA A 41 48.90 6.58 14.57
CA ALA A 41 48.55 7.30 13.36
C ALA A 41 47.33 8.18 13.68
N ALA A 42 47.46 9.48 13.46
CA ALA A 42 46.33 10.40 13.51
C ALA A 42 45.29 9.92 12.47
N GLU A 43 44.12 9.52 12.96
CA GLU A 43 42.99 9.11 12.15
C GLU A 43 42.51 10.33 11.34
N ALA A 44 42.75 10.31 10.04
CA ALA A 44 42.20 11.31 9.14
C ALA A 44 40.67 11.22 9.19
N PRO A 45 39.94 12.34 9.34
CA PRO A 45 38.48 12.29 9.39
C PRO A 45 37.96 11.67 8.10
N ALA A 46 37.21 10.57 8.25
CA ALA A 46 36.55 9.91 7.14
C ALA A 46 35.67 10.93 6.39
N PRO A 47 35.72 10.99 5.05
CA PRO A 47 34.85 11.88 4.30
C PRO A 47 33.40 11.51 4.61
N ALA A 48 32.63 12.49 5.10
CA ALA A 48 31.21 12.32 5.36
C ALA A 48 30.52 11.93 4.04
N THR A 49 30.07 10.69 3.93
CA THR A 49 29.21 10.27 2.81
C THR A 49 27.93 11.10 2.88
N PRO A 50 27.58 11.90 1.85
CA PRO A 50 26.34 12.63 1.86
C PRO A 50 25.19 11.63 1.86
N THR A 51 24.43 11.58 2.96
CA THR A 51 23.17 10.86 3.01
C THR A 51 22.24 11.51 1.99
N ALA A 52 21.98 10.81 0.88
CA ALA A 52 21.03 11.28 -0.11
C ALA A 52 19.65 11.40 0.54
N THR A 53 19.15 12.64 0.66
CA THR A 53 17.77 12.89 1.06
C THR A 53 16.86 12.37 -0.05
N VAL A 54 16.23 11.23 0.17
CA VAL A 54 15.19 10.73 -0.74
C VAL A 54 14.00 11.67 -0.60
N ALA A 55 13.77 12.51 -1.61
CA ALA A 55 12.57 13.33 -1.67
C ALA A 55 11.37 12.39 -1.70
N THR A 56 10.57 12.41 -0.63
CA THR A 56 9.32 11.63 -0.58
C THR A 56 8.25 12.43 -1.29
N THR A 57 7.70 11.88 -2.37
CA THR A 57 6.61 12.51 -3.12
C THR A 57 5.41 12.73 -2.20
N GLN A 58 4.86 13.95 -2.21
CA GLN A 58 3.66 14.31 -1.47
C GLN A 58 2.54 14.67 -2.45
N TYR A 59 1.31 14.31 -2.10
CA TYR A 59 0.10 14.60 -2.83
C TYR A 59 -0.84 15.41 -1.95
N ALA A 60 -1.44 16.47 -2.49
CA ALA A 60 -2.48 17.24 -1.81
C ALA A 60 -3.85 16.65 -2.17
N LEU A 61 -4.40 15.78 -1.33
CA LEU A 61 -5.60 15.00 -1.61
C LEU A 61 -6.72 15.30 -0.60
N PRO A 62 -8.00 15.20 -1.01
CA PRO A 62 -9.14 15.43 -0.13
C PRO A 62 -9.35 14.29 0.87
N PHE A 63 -9.75 14.62 2.09
CA PHE A 63 -10.14 13.69 3.14
C PHE A 63 -11.35 14.22 3.90
N THR A 64 -12.10 13.34 4.57
CA THR A 64 -13.07 13.80 5.56
C THR A 64 -12.34 14.21 6.83
N SER A 65 -12.88 15.16 7.58
CA SER A 65 -12.33 15.57 8.87
C SER A 65 -13.41 15.53 9.95
N GLN A 66 -13.05 14.97 11.10
CA GLN A 66 -13.88 15.03 12.32
C GLN A 66 -13.68 16.34 13.08
N ALA A 67 -12.69 17.16 12.71
CA ALA A 67 -12.55 18.50 13.24
C ALA A 67 -13.71 19.38 12.74
N GLU A 68 -14.47 19.95 13.68
CA GLU A 68 -15.32 21.11 13.41
C GLU A 68 -14.46 22.27 12.85
N GLU A 69 -15.09 23.20 12.14
CA GLU A 69 -14.47 24.46 11.73
C GLU A 69 -13.82 25.14 12.96
N GLY A 70 -12.48 25.13 13.04
CA GLY A 70 -11.71 25.70 14.15
C GLY A 70 -11.05 24.72 15.14
N ALA A 71 -11.09 23.40 14.92
CA ALA A 71 -10.20 22.49 15.66
C ALA A 71 -8.71 22.74 15.27
N PRO A 72 -7.72 22.36 16.12
CA PRO A 72 -6.32 22.72 15.89
C PRO A 72 -5.88 22.31 14.48
N ASP A 73 -5.35 23.28 13.73
CA ASP A 73 -4.96 23.13 12.34
C ASP A 73 -4.01 21.94 12.18
N ASP A 74 -4.51 20.85 11.58
CA ASP A 74 -3.64 19.76 11.13
C ASP A 74 -2.67 20.36 10.10
N PRO A 75 -1.35 20.38 10.36
CA PRO A 75 -0.39 21.06 9.51
C PRO A 75 -0.26 20.44 8.12
N ARG A 76 -0.82 19.24 7.92
CA ARG A 76 -0.92 18.62 6.60
C ARG A 76 -1.98 19.30 5.75
N ILE A 77 -3.02 19.88 6.34
CA ILE A 77 -4.07 20.59 5.61
C ILE A 77 -3.48 21.84 4.98
N VAL A 78 -3.62 21.94 3.66
CA VAL A 78 -3.01 23.01 2.86
C VAL A 78 -4.05 23.98 2.32
N ARG A 79 -5.31 23.53 2.27
CA ARG A 79 -6.45 24.25 1.73
C ARG A 79 -7.73 23.58 2.22
N TRP A 80 -8.75 24.38 2.48
CA TRP A 80 -10.13 23.93 2.52
C TRP A 80 -10.79 24.24 1.17
N GLY A 81 -11.47 23.24 0.61
CA GLY A 81 -12.34 23.41 -0.55
C GLY A 81 -13.79 23.21 -0.17
N GLU A 82 -14.67 23.47 -1.12
CA GLU A 82 -16.10 23.16 -1.01
C GLU A 82 -16.38 21.99 -1.96
N GLY A 83 -16.68 20.83 -1.38
CA GLY A 83 -17.14 19.65 -2.11
C GLY A 83 -18.67 19.61 -2.18
N PRO A 84 -19.25 18.74 -3.01
CA PRO A 84 -20.69 18.52 -3.07
C PRO A 84 -21.32 18.11 -1.72
N CYS A 85 -20.51 17.68 -0.74
CA CYS A 85 -20.95 17.25 0.57
C CYS A 85 -20.45 18.16 1.73
N GLY A 86 -19.94 19.36 1.40
CA GLY A 86 -19.55 20.39 2.36
C GLY A 86 -18.06 20.73 2.34
N ALA A 87 -17.60 21.36 3.42
CA ALA A 87 -16.20 21.76 3.57
C ALA A 87 -15.26 20.55 3.61
N THR A 88 -14.34 20.50 2.66
CA THR A 88 -13.41 19.36 2.46
C THR A 88 -11.96 19.82 2.61
N PRO A 89 -11.21 19.30 3.60
CA PRO A 89 -9.79 19.58 3.72
C PRO A 89 -8.97 18.82 2.68
N TYR A 90 -8.06 19.55 2.02
CA TYR A 90 -7.01 18.97 1.19
C TYR A 90 -5.73 18.91 2.00
N ALA A 91 -5.18 17.70 2.17
CA ALA A 91 -3.99 17.47 2.98
C ALA A 91 -2.82 16.92 2.17
N ARG A 92 -1.61 17.41 2.47
CA ARG A 92 -0.35 16.88 1.95
C ARG A 92 -0.03 15.54 2.62
N VAL A 93 -0.05 14.47 1.84
CA VAL A 93 0.21 13.10 2.30
C VAL A 93 1.21 12.39 1.41
N THR A 94 2.01 11.50 2.00
CA THR A 94 2.89 10.56 1.28
C THR A 94 2.24 9.16 1.12
N SER A 95 1.20 8.89 1.91
CA SER A 95 0.42 7.65 1.95
C SER A 95 -0.98 7.96 2.49
N ILE A 96 -1.97 7.12 2.20
CA ILE A 96 -3.31 7.25 2.76
C ILE A 96 -3.26 7.09 4.29
N PRO A 97 -3.84 8.02 5.06
CA PRO A 97 -3.80 8.02 6.51
C PRO A 97 -4.85 7.06 7.11
N LEU A 98 -4.60 5.74 7.04
CA LEU A 98 -5.59 4.70 7.38
C LEU A 98 -6.08 4.70 8.84
N ASP A 99 -5.20 5.01 9.79
CA ASP A 99 -5.49 4.97 11.24
C ASP A 99 -5.50 6.37 11.88
N ASP A 100 -5.71 7.40 11.06
CA ASP A 100 -5.65 8.79 11.49
C ASP A 100 -6.99 9.24 12.08
N LYS A 101 -6.92 10.13 13.09
CA LYS A 101 -8.11 10.62 13.81
C LYS A 101 -8.63 11.95 13.25
N SER A 102 -7.80 12.64 12.47
CA SER A 102 -8.07 13.98 11.95
C SER A 102 -8.41 13.94 10.47
N LEU A 103 -7.68 13.14 9.68
CA LEU A 103 -7.91 12.95 8.25
C LEU A 103 -8.42 11.55 7.98
N LEU A 104 -9.72 11.41 7.75
CA LEU A 104 -10.35 10.12 7.50
C LEU A 104 -10.35 9.80 6.01
N ALA A 105 -9.88 8.59 5.70
CA ALA A 105 -10.02 8.00 4.38
C ALA A 105 -11.38 7.31 4.24
N ASP A 106 -11.93 7.35 3.03
CA ASP A 106 -13.03 6.44 2.65
C ASP A 106 -12.48 5.05 2.39
N TYR A 107 -13.35 4.05 2.42
CA TYR A 107 -12.96 2.66 2.22
C TYR A 107 -13.55 2.03 0.97
N VAL A 108 -12.72 1.20 0.33
CA VAL A 108 -13.15 0.21 -0.64
C VAL A 108 -12.89 -1.16 -0.03
N VAL A 109 -13.91 -2.02 -0.02
CA VAL A 109 -13.85 -3.34 0.59
C VAL A 109 -14.04 -4.40 -0.47
N GLU A 110 -13.11 -5.34 -0.54
CA GLU A 110 -13.34 -6.60 -1.25
C GLU A 110 -14.01 -7.59 -0.33
N PHE A 111 -15.03 -8.30 -0.82
CA PHE A 111 -15.75 -9.30 -0.04
C PHE A 111 -16.02 -10.58 -0.84
N ASP A 112 -16.25 -11.70 -0.15
CA ASP A 112 -16.61 -12.96 -0.79
C ASP A 112 -18.13 -13.14 -0.95
N LYS A 113 -18.53 -14.27 -1.51
CA LYS A 113 -19.94 -14.56 -1.81
C LYS A 113 -20.84 -14.67 -0.56
N THR A 114 -20.23 -14.84 0.61
CA THR A 114 -20.93 -14.95 1.90
C THR A 114 -21.04 -13.60 2.62
N GLY A 115 -20.48 -12.53 2.05
CA GLY A 115 -20.42 -11.21 2.69
C GLY A 115 -19.26 -11.08 3.67
N ARG A 116 -18.28 -11.98 3.64
CA ARG A 116 -17.07 -11.84 4.46
C ARG A 116 -16.08 -10.93 3.74
N GLU A 117 -15.65 -9.88 4.45
CA GLU A 117 -14.59 -8.98 3.97
C GLU A 117 -13.27 -9.74 3.83
N LEU A 118 -12.61 -9.54 2.69
CA LEU A 118 -11.33 -10.14 2.35
C LEU A 118 -10.20 -9.13 2.48
N ARG A 119 -10.42 -7.90 2.00
CA ARG A 119 -9.43 -6.82 1.96
C ARG A 119 -10.12 -5.47 2.03
N ARG A 120 -9.35 -4.47 2.46
CA ARG A 120 -9.78 -3.09 2.55
C ARG A 120 -8.67 -2.17 2.05
N TRP A 121 -9.02 -1.21 1.22
CA TRP A 121 -8.16 -0.11 0.78
C TRP A 121 -8.75 1.18 1.31
N GLY A 122 -7.90 2.05 1.85
CA GLY A 122 -8.28 3.45 2.03
C GLY A 122 -8.14 4.20 0.71
N LYS A 123 -9.04 5.14 0.44
CA LYS A 123 -8.96 6.07 -0.69
C LYS A 123 -9.17 7.51 -0.19
N PRO A 124 -8.71 8.53 -0.94
CA PRO A 124 -9.11 9.90 -0.68
C PRO A 124 -10.63 10.05 -0.72
N TYR A 125 -11.13 11.04 0.01
CA TYR A 125 -12.53 11.41 -0.02
C TYR A 125 -12.96 11.75 -1.46
N GLU A 126 -14.17 11.35 -1.85
CA GLU A 126 -14.73 11.56 -3.21
C GLU A 126 -13.93 10.96 -4.36
N ALA A 127 -12.85 10.20 -4.10
CA ALA A 127 -12.08 9.58 -5.18
C ALA A 127 -12.92 8.52 -5.89
N ASP A 128 -12.96 8.59 -7.22
CA ASP A 128 -13.62 7.61 -8.07
C ASP A 128 -12.83 6.31 -8.08
N VAL A 129 -13.49 5.18 -7.83
CA VAL A 129 -12.90 3.86 -8.05
C VAL A 129 -12.92 3.57 -9.55
N ILE A 130 -11.74 3.45 -10.15
CA ILE A 130 -11.57 3.28 -11.60
C ILE A 130 -10.99 1.92 -11.99
N GLY A 131 -10.51 1.11 -11.04
CA GLY A 131 -10.01 -0.23 -11.34
C GLY A 131 -9.42 -0.99 -10.16
N LEU A 132 -9.07 -2.26 -10.40
CA LEU A 132 -8.37 -3.14 -9.47
C LEU A 132 -7.30 -3.93 -10.23
N GLU A 133 -6.07 -3.93 -9.70
CA GLU A 133 -4.88 -4.56 -10.29
C GLU A 133 -4.15 -5.39 -9.22
N GLY A 134 -4.58 -6.64 -9.02
CA GLY A 134 -4.04 -7.50 -7.96
C GLY A 134 -4.38 -6.96 -6.57
N ASP A 135 -3.36 -6.43 -5.88
CA ASP A 135 -3.50 -5.82 -4.53
C ASP A 135 -3.59 -4.29 -4.57
N TRP A 136 -3.64 -3.71 -5.78
CA TRP A 136 -3.71 -2.27 -6.00
C TRP A 136 -5.12 -1.85 -6.40
N LEU A 137 -5.70 -0.93 -5.64
CA LEU A 137 -6.89 -0.19 -6.02
C LEU A 137 -6.48 0.98 -6.93
N ARG A 138 -7.11 1.12 -8.09
CA ARG A 138 -6.94 2.33 -8.91
C ARG A 138 -8.04 3.32 -8.60
N VAL A 139 -7.63 4.56 -8.33
CA VAL A 139 -8.54 5.66 -8.03
C VAL A 139 -8.21 6.88 -8.89
N ARG A 140 -9.21 7.70 -9.14
CA ARG A 140 -9.04 9.05 -9.66
C ARG A 140 -9.48 10.04 -8.59
N ALA A 141 -8.61 10.98 -8.25
CA ALA A 141 -8.91 12.03 -7.27
C ALA A 141 -8.53 13.40 -7.83
N LYS A 142 -9.19 14.45 -7.35
CA LYS A 142 -8.78 15.83 -7.61
C LYS A 142 -7.79 16.28 -6.56
N ASP A 143 -6.76 17.03 -6.96
CA ASP A 143 -5.86 17.69 -6.02
C ASP A 143 -6.44 19.02 -5.51
N SER A 144 -5.69 19.70 -4.65
CA SER A 144 -6.06 21.03 -4.14
C SER A 144 -6.17 22.13 -5.20
N ASP A 145 -5.76 21.90 -6.44
CA ASP A 145 -5.92 22.81 -7.58
C ASP A 145 -7.07 22.38 -8.51
N GLU A 146 -7.93 21.44 -8.07
CA GLU A 146 -9.01 20.82 -8.86
C GLU A 146 -8.50 20.01 -10.08
N LYS A 147 -7.20 19.69 -10.14
CA LYS A 147 -6.65 18.87 -11.22
C LYS A 147 -6.89 17.42 -10.90
N SER A 148 -7.42 16.69 -11.89
CA SER A 148 -7.66 15.26 -11.76
C SER A 148 -6.37 14.46 -12.00
N HIS A 149 -6.07 13.57 -11.06
CA HIS A 149 -4.93 12.65 -11.09
C HIS A 149 -5.41 11.22 -10.88
N GLU A 150 -4.69 10.26 -11.47
CA GLU A 150 -4.93 8.85 -11.23
C GLU A 150 -3.80 8.24 -10.40
N PHE A 151 -4.22 7.40 -9.46
CA PHE A 151 -3.33 6.74 -8.53
C PHE A 151 -3.64 5.26 -8.48
N ARG A 152 -2.65 4.49 -8.07
CA ARG A 152 -2.86 3.18 -7.48
C ARG A 152 -2.52 3.23 -6.00
N ILE A 153 -3.35 2.59 -5.18
CA ILE A 153 -3.25 2.55 -3.74
C ILE A 153 -3.26 1.09 -3.28
N ASP A 154 -2.27 0.67 -2.51
CA ASP A 154 -2.26 -0.67 -1.91
C ASP A 154 -2.97 -0.69 -0.55
N VAL A 155 -3.17 -1.89 0.01
CA VAL A 155 -3.87 -2.08 1.30
C VAL A 155 -3.16 -1.44 2.49
N ALA A 156 -1.87 -1.08 2.35
CA ALA A 156 -1.10 -0.35 3.37
C ALA A 156 -1.15 1.18 3.16
N GLY A 157 -1.90 1.65 2.16
CA GLY A 157 -2.08 3.07 1.86
C GLY A 157 -0.95 3.68 1.04
N ARG A 158 -0.03 2.89 0.48
CA ARG A 158 1.01 3.45 -0.41
C ARG A 158 0.35 3.99 -1.67
N ILE A 159 0.74 5.19 -2.07
CA ILE A 159 0.21 5.88 -3.26
C ILE A 159 1.26 5.88 -4.36
N GLU A 160 0.89 5.49 -5.57
CA GLU A 160 1.73 5.64 -6.76
C GLU A 160 0.92 6.30 -7.88
N ALA A 161 1.47 7.35 -8.49
CA ALA A 161 0.83 8.03 -9.62
C ALA A 161 0.81 7.13 -10.86
N VAL A 162 -0.28 7.20 -11.62
CA VAL A 162 -0.51 6.42 -12.83
C VAL A 162 -0.77 7.38 -14.00
N ALA A 163 -0.16 7.11 -15.15
CA ALA A 163 -0.20 8.02 -16.30
C ALA A 163 -1.33 7.70 -17.29
N ASP A 164 -1.73 6.43 -17.41
CA ASP A 164 -2.84 6.02 -18.25
C ASP A 164 -4.17 6.31 -17.55
N LYS A 165 -5.21 6.56 -18.37
CA LYS A 165 -6.55 6.86 -17.88
C LYS A 165 -7.47 5.65 -17.97
N ALA A 166 -8.25 5.40 -16.93
CA ALA A 166 -9.30 4.38 -16.93
C ALA A 166 -10.71 4.98 -16.86
N GLN A 167 -11.71 4.26 -17.36
CA GLN A 167 -13.11 4.62 -17.12
C GLN A 167 -13.50 4.25 -15.67
N PRO A 168 -14.48 4.96 -15.07
CA PRO A 168 -15.04 4.58 -13.78
C PRO A 168 -15.38 3.09 -13.73
N LEU A 169 -15.06 2.44 -12.61
CA LEU A 169 -15.28 1.00 -12.46
C LEU A 169 -16.78 0.69 -12.45
N ALA A 170 -17.60 1.56 -11.85
CA ALA A 170 -19.05 1.44 -11.81
C ALA A 170 -19.67 1.34 -13.22
N ASP A 171 -19.21 2.15 -14.18
CA ASP A 171 -19.74 2.20 -15.56
C ASP A 171 -19.55 0.90 -16.33
N ARG A 172 -18.61 0.05 -15.89
CA ARG A 172 -18.23 -1.20 -16.54
C ARG A 172 -18.39 -2.43 -15.64
N SER A 173 -19.10 -2.27 -14.53
CA SER A 173 -19.34 -3.33 -13.54
C SER A 173 -20.82 -3.56 -13.35
N LYS A 174 -21.16 -4.73 -12.80
CA LYS A 174 -22.55 -5.06 -12.49
C LYS A 174 -22.82 -4.70 -11.03
N MET A 175 -23.70 -3.74 -10.79
CA MET A 175 -24.20 -3.46 -9.44
C MET A 175 -24.98 -4.67 -8.89
N ILE A 176 -24.79 -4.97 -7.61
CA ILE A 176 -25.41 -6.06 -6.87
C ILE A 176 -25.90 -5.58 -5.50
N ASP A 177 -26.78 -6.34 -4.87
CA ASP A 177 -27.20 -6.06 -3.49
C ASP A 177 -26.02 -6.18 -2.53
N CYS A 178 -25.90 -5.22 -1.62
CA CYS A 178 -24.88 -5.25 -0.59
C CYS A 178 -25.27 -6.21 0.54
N PRO A 179 -24.41 -7.19 0.89
CA PRO A 179 -24.54 -7.87 2.17
C PRO A 179 -24.24 -6.89 3.32
N LYS A 180 -24.61 -7.26 4.55
CA LYS A 180 -24.20 -6.48 5.73
C LYS A 180 -22.69 -6.59 5.94
N LEU A 181 -21.96 -5.57 5.51
CA LEU A 181 -20.51 -5.49 5.63
C LEU A 181 -20.13 -4.72 6.90
N PRO A 182 -19.27 -5.28 7.79
CA PRO A 182 -18.83 -4.60 9.00
C PRO A 182 -18.27 -3.18 8.79
N THR A 183 -17.53 -2.94 7.69
CA THR A 183 -16.95 -1.64 7.39
C THR A 183 -18.01 -0.56 7.15
N PHE A 184 -19.18 -0.94 6.64
CA PHE A 184 -20.28 -0.02 6.30
C PHE A 184 -21.51 -0.23 7.19
N ALA A 185 -21.35 -0.80 8.39
CA ALA A 185 -22.48 -1.18 9.25
C ALA A 185 -23.38 0.00 9.67
N GLU A 186 -22.84 1.22 9.64
CA GLU A 186 -23.53 2.46 9.99
C GLU A 186 -23.79 3.37 8.77
N SER A 187 -23.55 2.86 7.55
CA SER A 187 -23.84 3.56 6.30
C SER A 187 -25.08 2.96 5.64
N ASP A 188 -25.85 3.81 4.95
CA ASP A 188 -26.97 3.43 4.10
C ASP A 188 -26.67 3.70 2.61
N TYR A 189 -25.44 4.07 2.28
CA TYR A 189 -25.07 4.59 0.97
C TYR A 189 -24.00 3.76 0.25
N GLU A 190 -23.63 2.62 0.81
CA GLU A 190 -22.68 1.71 0.19
C GLU A 190 -23.25 1.11 -1.11
N GLN A 191 -22.39 1.01 -2.12
CA GLN A 191 -22.73 0.40 -3.41
C GLN A 191 -21.83 -0.79 -3.65
N CYS A 192 -22.42 -1.91 -4.07
CA CYS A 192 -21.71 -3.15 -4.29
C CYS A 192 -21.72 -3.54 -5.77
N TYR A 193 -20.59 -4.08 -6.23
CA TYR A 193 -20.39 -4.44 -7.62
C TYR A 193 -19.72 -5.80 -7.75
N ASP A 194 -20.21 -6.63 -8.68
CA ASP A 194 -19.40 -7.67 -9.31
C ASP A 194 -18.52 -6.97 -10.36
N VAL A 195 -17.19 -7.05 -10.18
CA VAL A 195 -16.19 -6.38 -11.03
C VAL A 195 -15.25 -7.40 -11.67
N THR A 196 -14.67 -7.04 -12.81
CA THR A 196 -13.56 -7.79 -13.42
C THR A 196 -12.26 -7.01 -13.21
N ASP A 197 -11.29 -7.62 -12.53
CA ASP A 197 -9.99 -6.99 -12.32
C ASP A 197 -9.13 -7.00 -13.60
N ALA A 198 -7.98 -6.32 -13.58
CA ALA A 198 -7.11 -6.22 -14.75
C ALA A 198 -6.51 -7.56 -15.21
N ALA A 199 -6.47 -8.58 -14.34
CA ALA A 199 -6.06 -9.93 -14.70
C ALA A 199 -7.23 -10.78 -15.26
N GLY A 200 -8.44 -10.22 -15.30
CA GLY A 200 -9.65 -10.91 -15.75
C GLY A 200 -10.37 -11.70 -14.66
N ALA A 201 -9.95 -11.62 -13.40
CA ALA A 201 -10.61 -12.32 -12.31
C ALA A 201 -11.89 -11.58 -11.87
N GLN A 202 -12.93 -12.35 -11.55
CA GLN A 202 -14.16 -11.81 -10.97
C GLN A 202 -13.96 -11.53 -9.49
N ARG A 203 -14.28 -10.31 -9.06
CA ARG A 203 -14.14 -9.84 -7.68
C ARG A 203 -15.42 -9.11 -7.26
N ARG A 204 -15.61 -8.91 -5.96
CA ARG A 204 -16.72 -8.10 -5.43
C ARG A 204 -16.19 -6.98 -4.60
N LEU A 205 -16.61 -5.77 -4.93
CA LEU A 205 -16.20 -4.56 -4.23
C LEU A 205 -17.42 -3.84 -3.68
N ALA A 206 -17.27 -3.28 -2.49
CA ALA A 206 -18.22 -2.37 -1.86
C ALA A 206 -17.51 -1.06 -1.53
N TYR A 207 -18.15 0.05 -1.82
CA TYR A 207 -17.64 1.38 -1.50
C TYR A 207 -18.76 2.42 -1.62
N GLU A 208 -18.58 3.53 -0.93
CA GLU A 208 -19.43 4.71 -1.03
C GLU A 208 -19.05 5.53 -2.28
N GLY A 209 -20.07 6.04 -2.97
CA GLY A 209 -19.92 6.96 -4.09
C GLY A 209 -19.60 8.39 -3.62
N VAL A 210 -19.57 9.33 -4.56
CA VAL A 210 -19.46 10.76 -4.23
C VAL A 210 -20.73 11.21 -3.48
N CYS A 211 -20.59 11.75 -2.27
CA CYS A 211 -21.70 12.13 -1.37
C CYS A 211 -22.70 11.00 -1.05
N ALA A 212 -22.19 9.79 -0.93
CA ALA A 212 -22.87 8.69 -0.27
C ALA A 212 -22.71 8.90 1.25
#